data_AF-A0A834BL83-F1
#
_entry.id   AF-A0A834BL83-F1
#
_cell.length_a   1.000
_cell.length_b   1.000
_cell.length_c   1.000
_cell.angle_alpha   90.00
_cell.angle_beta   90.00
_cell.angle_gamma   90.00
#
_symmetry.space_group_name_H-M   'P 1'
#
loop_
_entity.id
_entity.type
_entity.pdbx_description
1 polymer ?
#
loop_
_entity_poly.entity_id
_entity_poly.type
_entity_poly.pdbx_seq_one_letter_code
_entity_poly.pdbx_strand_id
1 'polypeptide(L)'
;MYTMLRDSNATAAKISLDVMIELYRRNIWNDAKTVNVITTACFSKVTKILVAALTFFLGKDEEEKQDSDSESEDEGPTARDLLVQYATGKKSSKHKKRLEKAMKVLRKQKKKKKPEVFNFSAIHLIHDPQDFAEKLLKQLESSKERFEVKMMLMNLISRLVGIHELFLFNFYPFVQRFLQPHQREVTKILLFAAQASHHLVPPEIIQSLLMTVANNFVTDKNSGEVMTVGINAIKEITARCPLAMTEELLQDLAQYKTHKDKNVMMSARTLIQLFRTLNPQMLQKKFRGKPTEASVEARIQEYGELDAKDYIPGAEILEVEKEEENAENNEDGWESASLSAESEDDGEWVDVSHSSDEEQQEISRKLNSMPAEERKAKAAAVSTSRVLTQEDFQKIRLAQMRKELDAAPGKAQKRKYIEIDSDEDPRGELLSLRDIEHLHKKPKSDKETRLATAMAGKTDRKEFVRKKTKMNPFSSSTNKEKKKQKNFMMMRYSHNVRSKNKRSFREKQLALRDALLKKRKRMK
;
A
#
# COMPACT_ATOMS: atom_id res chain seq x y z
N MET A 1 14.83 -40.85 -14.81
CA MET A 1 14.61 -39.46 -15.27
C MET A 1 15.83 -38.58 -15.04
N TYR A 2 16.42 -38.56 -13.85
CA TYR A 2 17.62 -37.73 -13.57
C TYR A 2 18.84 -38.02 -14.46
N THR A 3 19.02 -39.28 -14.88
CA THR A 3 20.04 -39.67 -15.86
C THR A 3 19.72 -39.22 -17.28
N MET A 4 18.43 -39.16 -17.64
CA MET A 4 17.95 -38.77 -18.98
C MET A 4 18.12 -37.27 -19.27
N LEU A 5 18.21 -36.44 -18.22
CA LEU A 5 18.54 -35.01 -18.35
C LEU A 5 20.01 -34.76 -18.70
N ARG A 6 20.89 -35.71 -18.38
CA ARG A 6 22.31 -35.68 -18.76
C ARG A 6 22.59 -36.42 -20.08
N ASP A 7 21.56 -37.04 -20.65
CA ASP A 7 21.69 -37.80 -21.89
C ASP A 7 21.85 -36.86 -23.09
N SER A 8 22.49 -37.37 -24.13
CA SER A 8 22.86 -36.63 -25.34
C SER A 8 21.64 -36.30 -26.20
N ASN A 9 20.53 -37.02 -26.02
CA ASN A 9 19.32 -36.82 -26.79
C ASN A 9 18.47 -35.67 -26.25
N ALA A 10 18.45 -34.56 -27.00
CA ALA A 10 17.74 -33.34 -26.65
C ALA A 10 16.22 -33.52 -26.49
N THR A 11 15.59 -34.47 -27.19
CA THR A 11 14.14 -34.70 -27.08
C THR A 11 13.79 -35.44 -25.79
N ALA A 12 14.56 -36.47 -25.44
CA ALA A 12 14.39 -37.23 -24.20
C ALA A 12 14.63 -36.35 -22.96
N ALA A 13 15.67 -35.51 -23.00
CA ALA A 13 15.98 -34.56 -21.93
C ALA A 13 14.84 -33.53 -21.74
N LYS A 14 14.27 -33.03 -22.84
CA LYS A 14 13.14 -32.08 -22.78
C LYS A 14 11.89 -32.72 -22.18
N ILE A 15 11.48 -33.90 -22.67
CA ILE A 15 10.29 -34.59 -22.15
C ILE A 15 10.46 -34.92 -20.67
N SER A 16 11.65 -35.37 -20.27
CA SER A 16 11.96 -35.64 -18.85
C SER A 16 11.83 -34.38 -18.00
N LEU A 17 12.31 -33.23 -18.49
CA LEU A 17 12.17 -31.94 -17.81
C LEU A 17 10.69 -31.51 -17.69
N ASP A 18 9.93 -31.62 -18.78
CA ASP A 18 8.50 -31.26 -18.80
C ASP A 18 7.70 -32.10 -17.79
N VAL A 19 7.97 -33.41 -17.71
CA VAL A 19 7.36 -34.31 -16.70
C VAL A 19 7.74 -33.90 -15.28
N MET A 20 9.00 -33.57 -15.03
CA MET A 20 9.44 -33.12 -13.70
C MET A 20 8.77 -31.81 -13.28
N ILE A 21 8.62 -30.85 -14.20
CA ILE A 21 7.93 -29.58 -13.96
C ILE A 21 6.46 -29.82 -13.63
N GLU A 22 5.80 -30.74 -14.33
CA GLU A 22 4.39 -31.06 -14.09
C GLU A 22 4.18 -31.76 -12.74
N LEU A 23 5.07 -32.68 -12.35
CA LEU A 23 5.03 -33.34 -11.04
C LEU A 23 5.27 -32.36 -9.89
N TYR A 24 6.13 -31.36 -10.09
CA TYR A 24 6.32 -30.28 -9.12
C TYR A 24 5.06 -29.42 -8.98
N ARG A 25 4.44 -29.00 -10.09
CA ARG A 25 3.20 -28.19 -10.07
C ARG A 25 2.03 -28.90 -9.43
N ARG A 26 1.96 -30.22 -9.53
CA ARG A 26 0.94 -31.04 -8.87
C ARG A 26 1.24 -31.30 -7.38
N ASN A 27 2.29 -30.70 -6.83
CA ASN A 27 2.79 -30.92 -5.46
C ASN A 27 3.09 -32.39 -5.13
N ILE A 28 3.44 -33.21 -6.14
CA ILE A 28 3.79 -34.62 -5.96
C ILE A 28 5.29 -34.75 -5.66
N TRP A 29 6.12 -33.98 -6.37
CA TRP A 29 7.59 -34.00 -6.27
C TRP A 29 8.15 -32.65 -5.79
N ASN A 30 7.85 -32.29 -4.55
CA ASN A 30 8.27 -31.04 -3.89
C ASN A 30 9.59 -31.17 -3.10
N ASP A 31 10.54 -31.96 -3.61
CA ASP A 31 11.81 -32.22 -2.94
C ASP A 31 12.93 -31.26 -3.40
N ALA A 32 13.89 -30.96 -2.51
CA ALA A 32 15.11 -30.23 -2.89
C ALA A 32 15.90 -30.96 -4.00
N LYS A 33 15.89 -32.29 -4.01
CA LYS A 33 16.57 -33.09 -5.06
C LYS A 33 16.00 -32.84 -6.45
N THR A 34 14.68 -32.71 -6.59
CA THR A 34 14.04 -32.53 -7.91
C THR A 34 14.40 -31.16 -8.47
N VAL A 35 14.34 -30.13 -7.63
CA VAL A 35 14.72 -28.74 -7.95
C VAL A 35 16.19 -28.65 -8.38
N ASN A 36 17.10 -29.25 -7.62
CA ASN A 36 18.54 -29.21 -7.95
C ASN A 36 18.91 -30.02 -9.20
N VAL A 37 18.05 -30.96 -9.63
CA VAL A 37 18.24 -31.57 -10.95
C VAL A 37 17.71 -30.62 -12.05
N ILE A 38 16.64 -29.87 -11.80
CA ILE A 38 16.15 -28.85 -12.74
C ILE A 38 17.18 -27.69 -12.89
N THR A 39 17.90 -27.29 -11.83
CA THR A 39 18.97 -26.28 -11.96
C THR A 39 20.05 -26.69 -12.96
N THR A 40 20.37 -27.99 -13.06
CA THR A 40 21.34 -28.48 -14.06
C THR A 40 20.85 -28.28 -15.51
N ALA A 41 19.53 -28.28 -15.73
CA ALA A 41 18.94 -28.05 -17.04
C ALA A 41 19.09 -26.59 -17.51
N CYS A 42 19.27 -25.63 -16.59
CA CYS A 42 19.54 -24.23 -16.91
C CYS A 42 20.89 -24.03 -17.64
N PHE A 43 21.84 -24.94 -17.45
CA PHE A 43 23.16 -24.91 -18.10
C PHE A 43 23.21 -25.68 -19.42
N SER A 44 22.06 -26.15 -19.92
CA SER A 44 22.00 -26.87 -21.19
C SER A 44 22.26 -25.94 -22.38
N LYS A 45 23.00 -26.43 -23.39
CA LYS A 45 23.26 -25.69 -24.65
C LYS A 45 22.01 -25.60 -25.55
N VAL A 46 21.00 -26.42 -25.28
CA VAL A 46 19.77 -26.48 -26.08
C VAL A 46 18.80 -25.45 -25.55
N THR A 47 18.58 -24.36 -26.30
CA THR A 47 17.74 -23.24 -25.88
C THR A 47 16.32 -23.66 -25.44
N LYS A 48 15.72 -24.70 -26.04
CA LYS A 48 14.39 -25.20 -25.63
C LYS A 48 14.37 -25.76 -24.21
N ILE A 49 15.43 -26.48 -23.81
CA ILE A 49 15.56 -27.07 -22.47
C ILE A 49 15.85 -25.95 -21.46
N LEU A 50 16.77 -25.05 -21.81
CA LEU A 50 17.10 -23.87 -21.03
C LEU A 50 15.86 -23.00 -20.76
N VAL A 51 15.08 -22.67 -21.79
CA VAL A 51 13.85 -21.87 -21.63
C VAL A 51 12.84 -22.58 -20.74
N ALA A 52 12.64 -23.88 -20.90
CA ALA A 52 11.74 -24.65 -20.04
C ALA A 52 12.18 -24.60 -18.56
N ALA A 53 13.47 -24.78 -18.28
CA ALA A 53 14.03 -24.68 -16.93
C ALA A 53 13.92 -23.26 -16.36
N LEU A 54 14.18 -22.22 -17.15
CA LEU A 54 14.01 -20.83 -16.71
C LEU A 54 12.53 -20.51 -16.45
N THR A 55 11.60 -20.97 -17.28
CA THR A 55 10.16 -20.77 -17.04
C THR A 55 9.66 -21.49 -15.79
N PHE A 56 10.33 -22.57 -15.37
CA PHE A 56 10.01 -23.26 -14.12
C PHE A 56 10.31 -22.36 -12.92
N PHE A 57 11.53 -21.83 -12.82
CA PHE A 57 11.93 -20.97 -11.68
C PHE A 57 11.25 -19.60 -11.68
N LEU A 58 10.94 -19.06 -12.85
CA LEU A 58 10.20 -17.79 -12.95
C LEU A 58 8.72 -17.94 -12.62
N GLY A 59 8.20 -19.17 -12.64
CA GLY A 59 6.76 -19.45 -12.58
C GLY A 59 6.04 -18.98 -13.84
N LYS A 60 4.82 -19.47 -14.03
CA LYS A 60 3.81 -18.69 -14.75
C LYS A 60 3.13 -17.84 -13.69
N ASP A 61 2.84 -16.58 -13.99
CA ASP A 61 2.03 -15.67 -13.15
C ASP A 61 0.58 -16.19 -13.02
N GLU A 62 0.40 -17.41 -12.54
CA GLU A 62 -0.87 -17.87 -12.00
C GLU A 62 -0.91 -17.23 -10.62
N GLU A 63 -1.61 -16.09 -10.54
CA GLU A 63 -2.11 -15.52 -9.30
C GLU A 63 -2.94 -16.61 -8.60
N GLU A 64 -2.30 -17.52 -7.87
CA GLU A 64 -2.98 -18.34 -6.88
C GLU A 64 -3.52 -17.39 -5.83
N LYS A 65 -4.75 -16.92 -6.08
CA LYS A 65 -5.60 -16.32 -5.07
C LYS A 65 -5.84 -17.38 -4.00
N GLN A 66 -4.93 -17.47 -3.05
CA GLN A 66 -5.24 -18.06 -1.76
C GLN A 66 -6.06 -17.05 -0.97
N ASP A 67 -7.34 -16.93 -1.36
CA ASP A 67 -8.39 -16.34 -0.52
C ASP A 67 -8.74 -17.36 0.59
N SER A 68 -7.77 -17.63 1.47
CA SER A 68 -8.07 -18.31 2.74
C SER A 68 -8.39 -17.24 3.77
N ASP A 69 -9.66 -16.80 3.75
CA ASP A 69 -10.28 -16.03 4.83
C ASP A 69 -10.57 -16.98 5.99
N SER A 70 -9.50 -17.40 6.68
CA SER A 70 -9.65 -17.92 8.05
C SER A 70 -9.68 -16.71 8.98
N GLU A 71 -10.89 -16.26 9.32
CA GLU A 71 -11.11 -15.29 10.39
C GLU A 71 -10.81 -15.96 11.73
N SER A 72 -9.56 -15.92 12.16
CA SER A 72 -9.23 -16.16 13.57
C SER A 72 -9.73 -14.97 14.38
N GLU A 73 -10.81 -15.17 15.14
CA GLU A 73 -11.25 -14.24 16.17
C GLU A 73 -10.21 -14.26 17.29
N ASP A 74 -9.47 -13.17 17.46
CA ASP A 74 -8.70 -12.95 18.68
C ASP A 74 -8.60 -11.46 19.04
N GLU A 75 -8.68 -11.25 20.36
CA GLU A 75 -9.18 -10.07 21.06
C GLU A 75 -8.29 -8.82 20.91
N GLY A 76 -8.91 -7.79 20.36
CA GLY A 76 -8.45 -6.40 20.30
C GLY A 76 -9.61 -5.56 19.77
N PRO A 77 -9.53 -4.21 19.74
CA PRO A 77 -10.60 -3.38 19.21
C PRO A 77 -10.96 -3.84 17.79
N THR A 78 -12.08 -4.52 17.67
CA THR A 78 -12.46 -5.19 16.43
C THR A 78 -12.83 -4.10 15.43
N ALA A 79 -12.78 -4.39 14.12
CA ALA A 79 -13.32 -3.46 13.12
C ALA A 79 -14.76 -3.03 13.48
N ARG A 80 -15.51 -3.93 14.15
CA ARG A 80 -16.79 -3.69 14.81
C ARG A 80 -16.73 -2.59 15.88
N ASP A 81 -15.78 -2.61 16.81
CA ASP A 81 -15.66 -1.61 17.88
C ASP A 81 -15.37 -0.21 17.34
N LEU A 82 -14.48 -0.10 16.35
CA LEU A 82 -14.22 1.17 15.66
C LEU A 82 -15.48 1.70 14.94
N LEU A 83 -16.24 0.79 14.30
CA LEU A 83 -17.52 1.14 13.66
C LEU A 83 -18.57 1.56 14.68
N VAL A 84 -18.64 0.90 15.84
CA VAL A 84 -19.54 1.22 16.95
C VAL A 84 -19.19 2.57 17.55
N GLN A 85 -17.91 2.86 17.83
CA GLN A 85 -17.46 4.18 18.30
C GLN A 85 -17.82 5.30 17.30
N TYR A 86 -17.68 5.04 16.00
CA TYR A 86 -18.13 6.00 15.00
C TYR A 86 -19.66 6.11 14.95
N ALA A 87 -20.39 5.01 15.17
CA ALA A 87 -21.85 4.95 15.24
C ALA A 87 -22.43 5.77 16.39
N THR A 88 -21.86 5.64 17.58
CA THR A 88 -22.29 6.32 18.79
C THR A 88 -21.81 7.78 18.85
N GLY A 89 -20.69 8.10 18.18
CA GLY A 89 -20.12 9.45 18.15
C GLY A 89 -20.70 10.40 17.08
N LYS A 90 -20.25 11.66 17.15
CA LYS A 90 -20.60 12.71 16.18
C LYS A 90 -20.14 12.38 14.76
N LYS A 91 -21.11 12.27 13.85
CA LYS A 91 -20.90 12.05 12.41
C LYS A 91 -20.32 13.29 11.71
N SER A 92 -19.00 13.41 11.75
CA SER A 92 -18.24 14.44 11.01
C SER A 92 -17.36 13.84 9.93
N SER A 93 -17.05 14.62 8.89
CA SER A 93 -16.05 14.25 7.89
C SER A 93 -14.67 13.97 8.52
N LYS A 94 -14.33 14.63 9.64
CA LYS A 94 -13.09 14.36 10.39
C LYS A 94 -13.10 12.98 11.03
N HIS A 95 -14.17 12.64 11.75
CA HIS A 95 -14.33 11.33 12.39
C HIS A 95 -14.38 10.20 11.36
N LYS A 96 -15.03 10.42 10.21
CA LYS A 96 -15.02 9.45 9.10
C LYS A 96 -13.59 9.15 8.62
N LYS A 97 -12.77 10.19 8.43
CA LYS A 97 -11.35 10.03 8.03
C LYS A 97 -10.51 9.35 9.11
N ARG A 98 -10.77 9.63 10.40
CA ARG A 98 -10.07 8.96 11.52
C ARG A 98 -10.42 7.47 11.56
N LEU A 99 -11.70 7.13 11.37
CA LEU A 99 -12.17 5.74 11.25
C LEU A 99 -11.52 5.03 10.05
N GLU A 100 -11.52 5.65 8.86
CA GLU A 100 -10.89 5.07 7.65
C GLU A 100 -9.40 4.78 7.87
N LYS A 101 -8.68 5.69 8.55
CA LYS A 101 -7.29 5.46 8.95
C LYS A 101 -7.15 4.33 9.97
N ALA A 102 -7.97 4.33 11.04
CA ALA A 102 -7.96 3.29 12.07
C ALA A 102 -8.18 1.90 11.46
N MET A 103 -9.15 1.77 10.56
CA MET A 103 -9.36 0.54 9.80
C MET A 103 -8.17 0.17 8.93
N LYS A 104 -7.49 1.15 8.32
CA LYS A 104 -6.31 0.89 7.48
C LYS A 104 -5.12 0.39 8.29
N VAL A 105 -4.85 0.99 9.44
CA VAL A 105 -3.79 0.53 10.35
C VAL A 105 -4.11 -0.87 10.89
N LEU A 106 -5.36 -1.10 11.30
CA LEU A 106 -5.83 -2.43 11.74
C LEU A 106 -5.64 -3.49 10.66
N ARG A 107 -6.01 -3.19 9.41
CA ARG A 107 -5.79 -4.08 8.26
C ARG A 107 -4.30 -4.38 8.05
N LYS A 108 -3.42 -3.38 8.18
CA LYS A 108 -1.96 -3.58 8.07
C LYS A 108 -1.44 -4.52 9.16
N GLN A 109 -1.87 -4.35 10.40
CA GLN A 109 -1.45 -5.22 11.49
C GLN A 109 -1.99 -6.65 11.36
N LYS A 110 -3.27 -6.80 10.99
CA LYS A 110 -3.85 -8.13 10.70
C LYS A 110 -3.07 -8.84 9.59
N LYS A 111 -2.64 -8.11 8.56
CA LYS A 111 -1.80 -8.66 7.49
C LYS A 111 -0.40 -9.07 7.98
N LYS A 112 0.28 -8.26 8.82
CA LYS A 112 1.59 -8.62 9.42
C LYS A 112 1.53 -9.87 10.31
N LYS A 113 0.38 -10.14 10.95
CA LYS A 113 0.19 -11.30 11.83
C LYS A 113 -0.12 -12.60 11.09
N LYS A 114 -0.50 -12.56 9.81
CA LYS A 114 -0.73 -13.79 9.05
C LYS A 114 0.62 -14.52 8.94
N PRO A 115 0.76 -15.75 9.46
CA PRO A 115 1.98 -16.52 9.26
C PRO A 115 2.20 -16.66 7.75
N GLU A 116 3.39 -16.31 7.28
CA GLU A 116 3.73 -16.48 5.88
C GLU A 116 3.68 -17.97 5.58
N VAL A 117 2.66 -18.38 4.82
CA VAL A 117 2.57 -19.74 4.31
C VAL A 117 3.64 -19.83 3.23
N PHE A 118 4.83 -20.27 3.61
CA PHE A 118 5.90 -20.59 2.68
C PHE A 118 5.48 -21.84 1.91
N ASN A 119 4.67 -21.66 0.86
CA ASN A 119 4.74 -22.58 -0.27
C ASN A 119 6.19 -22.47 -0.75
N PHE A 120 7.04 -23.44 -0.42
CA PHE A 120 8.47 -23.39 -0.76
C PHE A 120 8.59 -23.12 -2.26
N SER A 121 8.91 -21.87 -2.59
CA SER A 121 9.26 -21.50 -3.95
C SER A 121 10.43 -22.38 -4.36
N ALA A 122 10.45 -22.85 -5.60
CA ALA A 122 11.53 -23.69 -6.09
C ALA A 122 12.91 -23.03 -5.88
N ILE A 123 12.95 -21.70 -5.77
CA ILE A 123 14.17 -20.93 -5.50
C ILE A 123 14.73 -21.20 -4.09
N HIS A 124 13.88 -21.44 -3.09
CA HIS A 124 14.29 -21.72 -1.71
C HIS A 124 14.89 -23.12 -1.52
N LEU A 125 14.58 -24.04 -2.44
CA LEU A 125 15.01 -25.44 -2.38
C LEU A 125 16.37 -25.70 -3.06
N ILE A 126 17.04 -24.65 -3.54
CA ILE A 126 18.35 -24.75 -4.20
C ILE A 126 19.45 -24.94 -3.13
N HIS A 127 20.34 -25.91 -3.33
CA HIS A 127 21.38 -26.23 -2.34
C HIS A 127 22.52 -25.20 -2.26
N ASP A 128 22.96 -24.68 -3.41
CA ASP A 128 24.02 -23.67 -3.50
C ASP A 128 23.58 -22.54 -4.45
N PRO A 129 22.85 -21.53 -3.93
CA PRO A 129 22.33 -20.44 -4.76
C PRO A 129 23.43 -19.49 -5.26
N GLN A 130 24.54 -19.35 -4.52
CA GLN A 130 25.64 -18.46 -4.88
C GLN A 130 26.39 -18.97 -6.13
N ASP A 131 26.90 -20.21 -6.09
CA ASP A 131 27.60 -20.81 -7.23
C ASP A 131 26.67 -20.94 -8.46
N PHE A 132 25.38 -21.23 -8.22
CA PHE A 132 24.38 -21.24 -9.27
C PHE A 132 24.25 -19.88 -9.97
N ALA A 133 24.14 -18.79 -9.20
CA ALA A 133 24.01 -17.43 -9.75
C ALA A 133 25.28 -16.98 -10.50
N GLU A 134 26.47 -17.27 -9.99
CA GLU A 134 27.75 -16.94 -10.64
C GLU A 134 27.92 -17.66 -11.99
N LYS A 135 27.60 -18.95 -12.04
CA LYS A 135 27.62 -19.74 -13.28
C LYS A 135 26.61 -19.21 -14.30
N LEU A 136 25.41 -18.84 -13.85
CA LEU A 136 24.40 -18.23 -14.72
C LEU A 136 24.86 -16.88 -15.27
N LEU A 137 25.52 -16.04 -14.46
CA LEU A 137 26.06 -14.76 -14.92
C LEU A 137 27.15 -14.96 -15.98
N LYS A 138 28.08 -15.90 -15.75
CA LYS A 138 29.12 -16.23 -16.74
C LYS A 138 28.54 -16.74 -18.06
N GLN A 139 27.48 -17.54 -17.98
CA GLN A 139 26.73 -17.96 -19.17
C GLN A 139 26.04 -16.78 -19.85
N LEU A 140 25.43 -15.87 -19.09
CA LEU A 140 24.77 -14.67 -19.62
C LEU A 140 25.75 -13.75 -20.37
N GLU A 141 26.93 -13.51 -19.83
CA GLU A 141 27.99 -12.70 -20.45
C GLU A 141 28.48 -13.29 -21.77
N SER A 142 28.67 -14.61 -21.81
CA SER A 142 29.14 -15.33 -23.00
C SER A 142 28.03 -15.66 -24.01
N SER A 143 26.76 -15.60 -23.60
CA SER A 143 25.62 -15.99 -24.43
C SER A 143 25.43 -15.09 -25.66
N LYS A 144 25.28 -15.71 -26.83
CA LYS A 144 24.85 -15.06 -28.09
C LYS A 144 23.36 -15.31 -28.38
N GLU A 145 22.59 -15.73 -27.38
CA GLU A 145 21.18 -16.03 -27.53
C GLU A 145 20.33 -14.76 -27.76
N ARG A 146 19.07 -14.96 -28.14
CA ARG A 146 18.09 -13.88 -28.32
C ARG A 146 17.93 -13.09 -27.02
N PHE A 147 17.67 -11.79 -27.15
CA PHE A 147 17.54 -10.89 -26.01
C PHE A 147 16.46 -11.33 -25.00
N GLU A 148 15.37 -11.95 -25.45
CA GLU A 148 14.32 -12.50 -24.59
C GLU A 148 14.85 -13.55 -23.61
N VAL A 149 15.73 -14.44 -24.06
CA VAL A 149 16.35 -15.46 -23.21
C VAL A 149 17.34 -14.83 -22.23
N LYS A 150 18.08 -13.80 -22.67
CA LYS A 150 18.93 -13.00 -21.78
C LYS A 150 18.12 -12.30 -20.69
N MET A 151 16.93 -11.79 -21.01
CA MET A 151 16.04 -11.21 -20.00
C MET A 151 15.53 -12.25 -19.00
N MET A 152 15.21 -13.47 -19.44
CA MET A 152 14.83 -14.55 -18.53
C MET A 152 15.97 -14.92 -17.56
N LEU A 153 17.20 -14.97 -18.07
CA LEU A 153 18.40 -15.20 -17.24
C LEU A 153 18.61 -14.05 -16.24
N MET A 154 18.54 -12.79 -16.70
CA MET A 154 18.66 -11.62 -15.82
C MET A 154 17.58 -11.62 -14.72
N ASN A 155 16.34 -11.98 -15.07
CA ASN A 155 15.24 -12.09 -14.11
C ASN A 155 15.56 -13.15 -13.05
N LEU A 156 15.96 -14.36 -13.46
CA LEU A 156 16.29 -15.43 -12.52
C LEU A 156 17.44 -15.03 -11.58
N ILE A 157 18.51 -14.44 -12.13
CA ILE A 157 19.64 -13.94 -11.35
C ILE A 157 19.16 -12.88 -10.34
N SER A 158 18.34 -11.91 -10.77
CA SER A 158 17.84 -10.90 -9.84
C SER A 158 16.95 -11.47 -8.74
N ARG A 159 16.16 -12.51 -9.02
CA ARG A 159 15.37 -13.20 -7.98
C ARG A 159 16.28 -13.91 -6.98
N LEU A 160 17.30 -14.63 -7.47
CA LEU A 160 18.26 -15.33 -6.61
C LEU A 160 19.00 -14.37 -5.69
N VAL A 161 19.52 -13.26 -6.25
CA VAL A 161 20.23 -12.24 -5.48
C VAL A 161 19.33 -11.58 -4.44
N GLY A 162 18.08 -11.27 -4.79
CA GLY A 162 17.15 -10.61 -3.86
C GLY A 162 16.63 -11.51 -2.74
N ILE A 163 16.41 -12.80 -3.01
CA ILE A 163 15.87 -13.76 -2.03
C ILE A 163 16.96 -14.25 -1.08
N HIS A 164 18.10 -14.69 -1.63
CA HIS A 164 19.19 -15.31 -0.86
C HIS A 164 20.27 -14.30 -0.45
N GLU A 165 20.07 -13.01 -0.72
CA GLU A 165 21.00 -11.91 -0.39
C GLU A 165 22.44 -12.20 -0.87
N LEU A 166 22.56 -12.57 -2.16
CA LEU A 166 23.80 -13.05 -2.76
C LEU A 166 24.76 -11.92 -3.14
N PHE A 167 26.06 -12.16 -3.02
CA PHE A 167 27.09 -11.21 -3.44
C PHE A 167 27.47 -11.42 -4.91
N LEU A 168 26.86 -10.64 -5.81
CA LEU A 168 27.13 -10.72 -7.25
C LEU A 168 27.40 -9.35 -7.86
N PHE A 169 28.55 -8.76 -7.54
CA PHE A 169 28.89 -7.37 -7.92
C PHE A 169 28.99 -7.13 -9.42
N ASN A 170 29.44 -8.11 -10.20
CA ASN A 170 29.57 -8.00 -11.66
C ASN A 170 28.22 -7.88 -12.39
N PHE A 171 27.12 -8.25 -11.73
CA PHE A 171 25.77 -8.12 -12.29
C PHE A 171 25.36 -6.66 -12.48
N TYR A 172 25.70 -5.75 -11.55
CA TYR A 172 25.25 -4.36 -11.63
C TYR A 172 25.86 -3.60 -12.82
N PRO A 173 27.19 -3.64 -13.07
CA PRO A 173 27.77 -3.06 -14.28
C PRO A 173 27.24 -3.69 -15.57
N PHE A 174 26.90 -4.98 -15.56
CA PHE A 174 26.27 -5.64 -16.70
C PHE A 174 24.89 -5.06 -17.00
N VAL A 175 24.04 -4.91 -15.96
CA VAL A 175 22.69 -4.33 -16.10
C VAL A 175 22.75 -2.86 -16.51
N GLN A 176 23.70 -2.08 -15.97
CA GLN A 176 23.88 -0.65 -16.30
C GLN A 176 24.00 -0.40 -17.81
N ARG A 177 24.63 -1.30 -18.57
CA ARG A 177 24.76 -1.18 -20.03
C ARG A 177 23.41 -1.17 -20.76
N PHE A 178 22.39 -1.79 -20.18
CA PHE A 178 21.04 -1.89 -20.75
C PHE A 178 20.06 -0.85 -20.20
N LEU A 179 20.48 0.01 -19.26
CA LEU A 179 19.65 1.07 -18.66
C LEU A 179 19.57 2.31 -19.55
N GLN A 180 19.06 2.14 -20.77
CA GLN A 180 18.77 3.23 -21.70
C GLN A 180 17.27 3.28 -22.02
N PRO A 181 16.63 4.46 -22.08
CA PRO A 181 15.18 4.57 -22.34
C PRO A 181 14.71 3.97 -23.67
N HIS A 182 15.59 3.93 -24.67
CA HIS A 182 15.27 3.36 -25.98
C HIS A 182 15.32 1.83 -26.01
N GLN A 183 15.92 1.21 -24.98
CA GLN A 183 16.06 -0.24 -24.92
C GLN A 183 14.69 -0.92 -24.81
N ARG A 184 14.51 -2.02 -25.52
CA ARG A 184 13.26 -2.81 -25.46
C ARG A 184 13.05 -3.36 -24.06
N GLU A 185 11.82 -3.22 -23.55
CA GLU A 185 11.38 -3.76 -22.25
C GLU A 185 12.26 -3.30 -21.07
N VAL A 186 12.77 -2.06 -21.13
CA VAL A 186 13.66 -1.51 -20.11
C VAL A 186 13.02 -1.44 -18.71
N THR A 187 11.69 -1.38 -18.62
CA THR A 187 10.93 -1.45 -17.36
C THR A 187 11.19 -2.76 -16.62
N LYS A 188 11.31 -3.88 -17.34
CA LYS A 188 11.70 -5.18 -16.76
C LYS A 188 13.14 -5.18 -16.29
N ILE A 189 14.04 -4.54 -17.02
CA ILE A 189 15.45 -4.44 -16.64
C ILE A 189 15.62 -3.60 -15.36
N LEU A 190 14.86 -2.50 -15.24
CA LEU A 190 14.78 -1.72 -14.01
C LEU A 190 14.21 -2.54 -12.84
N LEU A 191 13.24 -3.44 -13.11
CA LEU A 191 12.74 -4.38 -12.11
C LEU A 191 13.84 -5.30 -11.60
N PHE A 192 14.62 -5.88 -12.51
CA PHE A 192 15.71 -6.79 -12.16
C PHE A 192 16.79 -6.06 -11.33
N ALA A 193 17.09 -4.81 -11.66
CA ALA A 193 18.01 -3.98 -10.87
C ALA A 193 17.47 -3.72 -9.46
N ALA A 194 16.19 -3.32 -9.35
CA ALA A 194 15.55 -3.04 -8.07
C ALA A 194 15.41 -4.29 -7.19
N GLN A 195 15.19 -5.45 -7.80
CA GLN A 195 15.07 -6.74 -7.11
C GLN A 195 16.42 -7.29 -6.63
N ALA A 196 17.50 -7.10 -7.41
CA ALA A 196 18.85 -7.51 -7.02
C ALA A 196 19.50 -6.58 -5.98
N SER A 197 18.89 -5.44 -5.67
CA SER A 197 19.39 -4.52 -4.64
C SER A 197 18.99 -5.04 -3.26
N HIS A 198 19.93 -5.18 -2.32
CA HIS A 198 19.66 -5.61 -0.94
C HIS A 198 20.64 -4.93 0.03
N HIS A 199 20.34 -4.95 1.33
CA HIS A 199 21.06 -4.13 2.32
C HIS A 199 22.56 -4.48 2.46
N LEU A 200 22.96 -5.70 2.10
CA LEU A 200 24.36 -6.16 2.16
C LEU A 200 25.21 -5.75 0.94
N VAL A 201 24.63 -5.16 -0.11
CA VAL A 201 25.42 -4.68 -1.26
C VAL A 201 26.13 -3.37 -0.90
N PRO A 202 27.43 -3.23 -1.22
CA PRO A 202 28.13 -1.97 -1.04
C PRO A 202 27.38 -0.80 -1.71
N PRO A 203 27.17 0.31 -0.99
CA PRO A 203 26.35 1.42 -1.48
C PRO A 203 26.95 2.11 -2.72
N GLU A 204 28.27 2.09 -2.89
CA GLU A 204 28.96 2.70 -4.04
C GLU A 204 28.51 2.10 -5.39
N ILE A 205 28.30 0.78 -5.43
CA ILE A 205 27.89 0.07 -6.65
C ILE A 205 26.45 0.44 -6.99
N ILE A 206 25.55 0.47 -6.00
CA ILE A 206 24.15 0.84 -6.19
C ILE A 206 24.02 2.33 -6.49
N GLN A 207 24.86 3.18 -5.91
CA GLN A 207 24.91 4.61 -6.20
C GLN A 207 25.24 4.87 -7.67
N SER A 208 26.23 4.16 -8.22
CA SER A 208 26.55 4.22 -9.66
C SER A 208 25.35 3.83 -10.52
N LEU A 209 24.59 2.80 -10.11
CA LEU A 209 23.36 2.38 -10.78
C LEU A 209 22.27 3.45 -10.70
N LEU A 210 22.02 4.01 -9.52
CA LEU A 210 21.06 5.10 -9.30
C LEU A 210 21.39 6.33 -10.14
N MET A 211 22.66 6.71 -10.20
CA MET A 211 23.12 7.84 -11.00
C MET A 211 22.89 7.59 -12.50
N THR A 212 23.14 6.37 -12.96
CA THR A 212 22.86 5.97 -14.36
C THR A 212 21.37 6.07 -14.67
N VAL A 213 20.49 5.61 -13.76
CA VAL A 213 19.04 5.73 -13.94
C VAL A 213 18.61 7.20 -13.95
N ALA A 214 19.11 8.02 -13.02
CA ALA A 214 18.79 9.45 -12.96
C ALA A 214 19.20 10.18 -14.25
N ASN A 215 20.45 10.02 -14.66
CA ASN A 215 21.01 10.68 -15.85
C ASN A 215 20.35 10.26 -17.16
N ASN A 216 19.92 9.00 -17.27
CA ASN A 216 19.34 8.50 -18.51
C ASN A 216 17.83 8.65 -18.57
N PHE A 217 17.10 8.51 -17.46
CA PHE A 217 15.63 8.51 -17.43
C PHE A 217 15.03 9.82 -16.96
N VAL A 218 15.61 10.47 -15.94
CA VAL A 218 15.07 11.67 -15.30
C VAL A 218 15.70 12.92 -15.93
N THR A 219 15.45 13.10 -17.23
CA THR A 219 15.89 14.29 -17.97
C THR A 219 14.71 14.93 -18.68
N ASP A 220 14.77 16.25 -18.88
CA ASP A 220 13.71 17.02 -19.56
C ASP A 220 13.51 16.62 -21.03
N LYS A 221 14.46 15.86 -21.61
CA LYS A 221 14.37 15.34 -22.98
C LYS A 221 13.42 14.14 -23.08
N ASN A 222 13.23 13.42 -21.98
CA ASN A 222 12.42 12.22 -21.96
C ASN A 222 10.93 12.52 -21.77
N SER A 223 10.07 11.58 -22.13
CA SER A 223 8.64 11.71 -21.86
C SER A 223 8.35 11.62 -20.36
N GLY A 224 7.27 12.26 -19.92
CA GLY A 224 6.85 12.20 -18.52
C GLY A 224 6.59 10.76 -18.01
N GLU A 225 6.32 9.80 -18.91
CA GLU A 225 6.16 8.38 -18.57
C GLU A 225 7.50 7.71 -18.26
N VAL A 226 8.52 7.96 -19.09
CA VAL A 226 9.89 7.46 -18.86
C VAL A 226 10.46 8.06 -17.58
N MET A 227 10.24 9.35 -17.32
CA MET A 227 10.64 9.99 -16.07
C MET A 227 9.95 9.35 -14.86
N THR A 228 8.67 8.99 -14.96
CA THR A 228 7.97 8.32 -13.86
C THR A 228 8.49 6.94 -13.56
N VAL A 229 8.76 6.16 -14.60
CA VAL A 229 9.39 4.85 -14.48
C VAL A 229 10.76 4.97 -13.81
N GLY A 230 11.55 5.97 -14.19
CA GLY A 230 12.85 6.26 -13.57
C GLY A 230 12.75 6.59 -12.08
N ILE A 231 11.86 7.53 -11.70
CA ILE A 231 11.68 7.91 -10.29
C ILE A 231 11.10 6.75 -9.46
N ASN A 232 10.15 5.98 -10.01
CA ASN A 232 9.59 4.81 -9.34
C ASN A 232 10.67 3.73 -9.14
N ALA A 233 11.50 3.45 -10.14
CA ALA A 233 12.60 2.49 -10.02
C ALA A 233 13.61 2.93 -8.95
N ILE A 234 13.99 4.22 -8.92
CA ILE A 234 14.84 4.80 -7.87
C ILE A 234 14.20 4.63 -6.49
N LYS A 235 12.87 4.85 -6.37
CA LYS A 235 12.13 4.63 -5.12
C LYS A 235 12.24 3.18 -4.65
N GLU A 236 12.08 2.21 -5.54
CA GLU A 236 12.16 0.78 -5.19
C GLU A 236 13.58 0.32 -4.86
N ILE A 237 14.60 0.80 -5.58
CA ILE A 237 16.02 0.52 -5.27
C ILE A 237 16.36 1.08 -3.88
N THR A 238 16.00 2.34 -3.62
CA THR A 238 16.30 3.00 -2.34
C THR A 238 15.49 2.48 -1.17
N ALA A 239 14.31 1.89 -1.43
CA ALA A 239 13.54 1.21 -0.39
C ALA A 239 14.25 -0.04 0.15
N ARG A 240 15.14 -0.67 -0.64
CA ARG A 240 15.98 -1.80 -0.21
C ARG A 240 17.36 -1.38 0.26
N CYS A 241 17.97 -0.41 -0.43
CA CYS A 241 19.29 0.14 -0.09
C CYS A 241 19.19 1.66 0.14
N PRO A 242 18.77 2.11 1.34
CA PRO A 242 18.61 3.55 1.61
C PRO A 242 19.93 4.33 1.53
N LEU A 243 21.03 3.68 1.92
CA LEU A 243 22.39 4.24 1.95
C LEU A 243 22.93 4.65 0.58
N ALA A 244 22.41 4.07 -0.51
CA ALA A 244 22.92 4.33 -1.85
C ALA A 244 22.49 5.69 -2.42
N MET A 245 21.47 6.33 -1.84
CA MET A 245 21.00 7.64 -2.27
C MET A 245 21.89 8.74 -1.71
N THR A 246 22.35 9.67 -2.55
CA THR A 246 23.05 10.88 -2.11
C THR A 246 22.07 12.00 -1.78
N GLU A 247 22.47 12.89 -0.86
CA GLU A 247 21.63 14.04 -0.50
C GLU A 247 21.36 14.92 -1.72
N GLU A 248 22.37 15.18 -2.55
CA GLU A 248 22.25 15.99 -3.77
C GLU A 248 21.21 15.41 -4.75
N LEU A 249 21.30 14.11 -5.03
CA LEU A 249 20.36 13.45 -5.93
C LEU A 249 18.94 13.45 -5.37
N LEU A 250 18.77 13.19 -4.06
CA LEU A 250 17.46 13.23 -3.43
C LEU A 250 16.85 14.62 -3.49
N GLN A 251 17.66 15.66 -3.24
CA GLN A 251 17.21 17.04 -3.29
C GLN A 251 16.77 17.44 -4.70
N ASP A 252 17.49 17.02 -5.73
CA ASP A 252 17.12 17.25 -7.13
C ASP A 252 15.81 16.53 -7.49
N LEU A 253 15.71 15.23 -7.18
CA LEU A 253 14.50 14.45 -7.44
C LEU A 253 13.27 14.99 -6.68
N ALA A 254 13.46 15.57 -5.49
CA ALA A 254 12.38 16.17 -4.71
C ALA A 254 11.79 17.44 -5.37
N GLN A 255 12.54 18.14 -6.23
CA GLN A 255 12.06 19.33 -6.95
C GLN A 255 10.94 18.99 -7.93
N TYR A 256 10.92 17.77 -8.47
CA TYR A 256 9.85 17.30 -9.37
C TYR A 256 8.47 17.21 -8.72
N LYS A 257 8.34 17.45 -7.40
CA LYS A 257 7.05 17.63 -6.71
C LYS A 257 6.18 18.75 -7.29
N THR A 258 6.77 19.74 -7.97
CA THR A 258 6.04 20.83 -8.65
C THR A 258 6.03 20.70 -10.18
N HIS A 259 6.45 19.55 -10.72
CA HIS A 259 6.49 19.33 -12.16
C HIS A 259 5.11 19.41 -12.83
N LYS A 260 5.07 19.79 -14.12
CA LYS A 260 3.83 19.96 -14.90
C LYS A 260 3.04 18.66 -15.02
N ASP A 261 3.74 17.54 -15.21
CA ASP A 261 3.11 16.22 -15.34
C ASP A 261 2.74 15.63 -13.99
N LYS A 262 1.45 15.28 -13.87
CA LYS A 262 0.89 14.70 -12.64
C LYS A 262 1.56 13.37 -12.27
N ASN A 263 1.97 12.56 -13.24
CA ASN A 263 2.63 11.29 -12.96
C ASN A 263 3.96 11.54 -12.26
N VAL A 264 4.84 12.34 -12.89
CA VAL A 264 6.17 12.70 -12.34
C VAL A 264 6.04 13.34 -10.97
N MET A 265 5.07 14.27 -10.84
CA MET A 265 4.74 14.92 -9.58
C MET A 265 4.36 13.93 -8.47
N MET A 266 3.61 12.88 -8.79
CA MET A 266 3.16 11.90 -7.81
C MET A 266 4.27 10.90 -7.46
N SER A 267 5.07 10.46 -8.43
CA SER A 267 6.27 9.64 -8.19
C SER A 267 7.30 10.35 -7.31
N ALA A 268 7.53 11.65 -7.53
CA ALA A 268 8.41 12.43 -6.65
C ALA A 268 7.84 12.53 -5.22
N ARG A 269 6.51 12.59 -5.06
CA ARG A 269 5.87 12.61 -3.74
C ARG A 269 5.97 11.28 -3.01
N THR A 270 5.90 10.15 -3.71
CA THR A 270 6.08 8.82 -3.11
C THR A 270 7.52 8.61 -2.65
N LEU A 271 8.50 9.08 -3.43
CA LEU A 271 9.91 9.11 -3.00
C LEU A 271 10.12 9.97 -1.75
N ILE A 272 9.59 11.19 -1.72
CA ILE A 272 9.64 12.05 -0.53
C ILE A 272 8.98 11.36 0.67
N GLN A 273 7.88 10.65 0.45
CA GLN A 273 7.18 9.95 1.52
C GLN A 273 8.01 8.78 2.08
N LEU A 274 8.75 8.06 1.24
CA LEU A 274 9.69 7.02 1.66
C LEU A 274 10.81 7.60 2.54
N PHE A 275 11.42 8.72 2.14
CA PHE A 275 12.48 9.34 2.95
C PHE A 275 11.97 10.00 4.23
N ARG A 276 10.67 10.37 4.32
CA ARG A 276 10.05 10.76 5.60
C ARG A 276 9.93 9.61 6.59
N THR A 277 9.90 8.36 6.11
CA THR A 277 9.86 7.18 6.98
C THR A 277 11.25 6.61 7.26
N LEU A 278 12.21 6.77 6.34
CA LEU A 278 13.57 6.24 6.49
C LEU A 278 14.53 7.22 7.18
N ASN A 279 14.64 8.45 6.66
CA ASN A 279 15.48 9.50 7.22
C ASN A 279 15.00 10.90 6.79
N PRO A 280 14.19 11.58 7.62
CA PRO A 280 13.69 12.92 7.30
C PRO A 280 14.78 14.00 7.24
N GLN A 281 15.96 13.78 7.83
CA GLN A 281 17.01 14.80 7.91
C GLN A 281 17.61 15.09 6.53
N MET A 282 17.74 14.05 5.71
CA MET A 282 18.25 14.11 4.33
C MET A 282 17.34 14.94 3.40
N LEU A 283 16.06 15.09 3.75
CA LEU A 283 15.14 15.96 3.03
C LEU A 283 15.31 17.42 3.45
N GLN A 284 15.18 18.35 2.51
CA GLN A 284 15.09 19.78 2.83
C GLN A 284 13.92 20.06 3.78
N LYS A 285 14.04 21.07 4.65
CA LYS A 285 13.01 21.48 5.63
C LYS A 285 11.60 21.62 5.04
N LYS A 286 11.49 22.09 3.79
CA LYS A 286 10.22 22.24 3.03
C LYS A 286 9.48 20.90 2.80
N PHE A 287 10.22 19.79 2.76
CA PHE A 287 9.70 18.47 2.41
C PHE A 287 9.55 17.53 3.59
N ARG A 288 10.12 17.82 4.77
CA ARG A 288 10.07 16.95 5.97
C ARG A 288 8.66 16.68 6.49
N GLY A 289 7.71 17.58 6.24
CA GLY A 289 6.36 17.47 6.79
C GLY A 289 6.34 17.85 8.27
N LYS A 290 5.30 17.42 9.01
CA LYS A 290 5.25 17.60 10.47
C LYS A 290 6.06 16.49 11.12
N PRO A 291 6.92 16.80 12.11
CA PRO A 291 7.66 15.77 12.83
C PRO A 291 6.67 14.89 13.59
N THR A 292 6.75 13.60 13.32
CA THR A 292 6.08 12.53 14.07
C THR A 292 7.14 11.84 14.93
N GLU A 293 6.79 11.29 16.10
CA GLU A 293 7.70 10.47 16.92
C GLU A 293 8.41 9.38 16.11
N ALA A 294 7.66 8.61 15.31
CA ALA A 294 8.21 7.61 14.40
C ALA A 294 9.20 8.17 13.36
N SER A 295 9.04 9.44 12.95
CA SER A 295 9.97 10.09 12.02
C SER A 295 11.22 10.65 12.71
N VAL A 296 11.14 10.92 14.02
CA VAL A 296 12.29 11.35 14.83
C VAL A 296 13.17 10.14 15.17
N GLU A 297 12.55 8.98 15.40
CA GLU A 297 13.24 7.71 15.65
C GLU A 297 13.80 7.05 14.38
N ALA A 298 13.34 7.48 13.20
CA ALA A 298 13.77 6.93 11.93
C ALA A 298 15.25 7.26 11.65
N ARG A 299 16.10 6.23 11.69
CA ARG A 299 17.50 6.27 11.29
C ARG A 299 17.74 5.22 10.21
N ILE A 300 18.58 5.57 9.23
CA ILE A 300 19.11 4.59 8.26
C ILE A 300 20.24 3.83 8.94
N GLN A 301 20.16 2.50 8.90
CA GLN A 301 21.23 1.61 9.34
C GLN A 301 22.50 1.84 8.54
N GLU A 302 23.64 1.83 9.22
CA GLU A 302 24.94 1.85 8.56
C GLU A 302 25.20 0.52 7.84
N TYR A 303 26.13 0.53 6.89
CA TYR A 303 26.43 -0.65 6.10
C TYR A 303 26.93 -1.78 7.01
N GLY A 304 26.19 -2.90 7.04
CA GLY A 304 26.50 -4.04 7.91
C GLY A 304 25.98 -3.94 9.35
N GLU A 305 25.25 -2.88 9.70
CA GLU A 305 24.58 -2.75 11.01
C GLU A 305 23.33 -3.65 11.05
N LEU A 306 23.23 -4.52 12.06
CA LEU A 306 22.06 -5.38 12.27
C LEU A 306 21.01 -4.67 13.15
N ASP A 307 19.71 -4.81 12.85
CA ASP A 307 18.59 -4.29 13.70
C ASP A 307 18.38 -5.13 14.97
N ALA A 308 19.44 -5.43 15.70
CA ALA A 308 19.34 -6.12 16.98
C ALA A 308 18.92 -5.11 18.06
N LYS A 309 17.63 -5.08 18.39
CA LYS A 309 17.11 -4.26 19.50
C LYS A 309 17.21 -5.05 20.80
N ASP A 310 17.91 -4.49 21.78
CA ASP A 310 18.02 -5.05 23.13
C ASP A 310 16.72 -4.94 23.94
N TYR A 311 15.69 -4.29 23.38
CA TYR A 311 14.42 -4.00 24.04
C TYR A 311 13.23 -4.26 23.12
N ILE A 312 12.08 -4.57 23.72
CA ILE A 312 10.82 -4.71 22.99
C ILE A 312 10.29 -3.30 22.67
N PRO A 313 10.11 -2.92 21.39
CA PRO A 313 9.60 -1.61 21.02
C PRO A 313 8.24 -1.34 21.69
N GLY A 314 8.08 -0.20 22.35
CA GLY A 314 6.83 0.14 23.06
C GLY A 314 6.71 -0.43 24.49
N ALA A 315 7.69 -1.18 24.98
CA ALA A 315 7.76 -1.59 26.39
C ALA A 315 7.92 -0.41 27.37
N GLU A 316 8.30 0.77 26.88
CA GLU A 316 8.40 2.03 27.65
C GLU A 316 7.10 2.45 28.35
N ILE A 317 5.95 1.94 27.87
CA ILE A 317 4.62 2.28 28.38
C ILE A 317 4.23 1.46 29.60
N LEU A 318 4.90 0.32 29.81
CA LEU A 318 4.73 -0.44 31.02
C LEU A 318 5.43 0.29 32.17
N GLU A 319 4.79 0.25 33.33
CA GLU A 319 5.40 0.76 34.55
C GLU A 319 6.47 -0.24 34.98
N VAL A 320 7.64 0.30 35.35
CA VAL A 320 8.62 -0.50 36.09
C VAL A 320 8.00 -0.65 37.47
N GLU A 321 7.67 -1.88 37.87
CA GLU A 321 7.35 -2.18 39.26
C GLU A 321 8.56 -1.74 40.08
N LYS A 322 8.49 -0.53 40.63
CA LYS A 322 9.31 -0.18 41.77
C LYS A 322 8.78 -1.05 42.89
N GLU A 323 9.65 -1.91 43.41
CA GLU A 323 9.41 -2.63 44.66
C GLU A 323 8.74 -1.70 45.67
N GLU A 324 7.75 -2.25 46.36
CA GLU A 324 6.79 -1.61 47.25
C GLU A 324 7.46 -0.75 48.34
N GLU A 325 7.77 0.51 48.05
CA GLU A 325 8.05 1.54 49.06
C GLU A 325 7.37 2.85 48.67
N ASN A 326 6.04 2.88 48.79
CA ASN A 326 5.26 4.11 49.02
C ASN A 326 3.82 3.79 49.46
N ALA A 327 3.67 2.81 50.35
CA ALA A 327 2.47 2.67 51.16
C ALA A 327 2.73 3.38 52.49
N GLU A 328 2.57 4.71 52.49
CA GLU A 328 2.31 5.60 53.65
C GLU A 328 2.81 7.02 53.35
N ASN A 329 1.96 7.86 52.75
CA ASN A 329 1.74 9.22 53.27
C ASN A 329 0.64 10.00 52.54
N ASN A 330 -0.20 10.59 53.38
CA ASN A 330 -1.10 11.74 53.15
C ASN A 330 -2.50 11.47 52.59
N GLU A 331 -3.32 10.91 53.48
CA GLU A 331 -4.65 11.43 53.80
C GLU A 331 -4.56 12.94 54.17
N ASP A 332 -5.22 13.79 53.39
CA ASP A 332 -5.71 15.15 53.72
C ASP A 332 -6.43 15.67 52.45
N GLY A 333 -7.77 15.64 52.37
CA GLY A 333 -8.63 16.66 52.96
C GLY A 333 -8.83 17.82 51.98
N TRP A 334 -10.06 18.01 51.47
CA TRP A 334 -10.78 19.29 51.26
C TRP A 334 -11.94 19.11 50.26
N GLU A 335 -13.12 18.82 50.81
CA GLU A 335 -14.39 19.29 50.26
C GLU A 335 -14.40 20.82 50.29
N SER A 336 -14.72 21.45 49.17
CA SER A 336 -15.25 22.81 49.15
C SER A 336 -16.21 22.96 47.98
N ALA A 337 -17.47 22.65 48.27
CA ALA A 337 -18.60 23.08 47.46
C ALA A 337 -18.77 24.60 47.61
N SER A 338 -18.30 25.36 46.63
CA SER A 338 -18.69 26.77 46.47
C SER A 338 -19.52 26.95 45.21
N LEU A 339 -20.83 27.11 45.42
CA LEU A 339 -21.78 27.65 44.46
C LEU A 339 -21.41 29.10 44.12
N SER A 340 -21.10 29.39 42.86
CA SER A 340 -21.07 30.75 42.33
C SER A 340 -21.68 30.78 40.92
N ALA A 341 -22.56 31.76 40.75
CA ALA A 341 -23.60 31.85 39.73
C ALA A 341 -23.10 32.02 38.27
N GLU A 342 -23.93 31.48 37.39
CA GLU A 342 -24.15 31.74 35.97
C GLU A 342 -23.17 32.66 35.22
N SER A 343 -22.48 32.06 34.24
CA SER A 343 -21.97 32.74 33.06
C SER A 343 -22.17 31.78 31.87
N GLU A 344 -23.19 32.05 31.08
CA GLU A 344 -23.43 31.40 29.79
C GLU A 344 -22.31 31.77 28.80
N ASP A 345 -21.39 30.85 28.47
CA ASP A 345 -20.76 30.81 27.14
C ASP A 345 -20.07 29.47 26.81
N ASP A 346 -20.33 29.01 25.60
CA ASP A 346 -19.74 27.93 24.78
C ASP A 346 -19.46 26.52 25.38
N GLY A 347 -20.31 25.57 25.02
CA GLY A 347 -20.21 24.15 25.37
C GLY A 347 -18.97 23.45 24.80
N GLU A 348 -17.92 23.41 25.63
CA GLU A 348 -16.75 22.57 25.48
C GLU A 348 -17.13 21.08 25.65
N TRP A 349 -16.68 20.26 24.71
CA TRP A 349 -17.05 18.85 24.59
C TRP A 349 -16.28 18.01 25.60
N VAL A 350 -16.95 17.55 26.66
CA VAL A 350 -16.47 16.45 27.50
C VAL A 350 -16.52 15.17 26.64
N ASP A 351 -15.34 14.71 26.22
CA ASP A 351 -15.16 13.38 25.63
C ASP A 351 -15.42 12.38 26.75
N VAL A 352 -16.43 11.51 26.61
CA VAL A 352 -16.67 10.45 27.60
C VAL A 352 -15.70 9.31 27.26
N SER A 353 -14.43 9.53 27.61
CA SER A 353 -13.37 8.53 27.57
C SER A 353 -13.69 7.45 28.62
N HIS A 354 -13.54 6.17 28.26
CA HIS A 354 -13.44 5.13 29.28
C HIS A 354 -12.22 5.45 30.17
N SER A 355 -12.34 5.31 31.49
CA SER A 355 -11.30 5.65 32.48
C SER A 355 -9.90 5.08 32.18
N SER A 356 -9.81 3.95 31.46
CA SER A 356 -8.53 3.35 31.02
C SER A 356 -7.83 4.10 29.86
N ASP A 357 -8.56 4.88 29.05
CA ASP A 357 -7.99 5.64 27.93
C ASP A 357 -7.30 6.94 28.38
N GLU A 358 -7.78 7.55 29.47
CA GLU A 358 -7.20 8.76 30.06
C GLU A 358 -5.85 8.49 30.71
N GLU A 359 -5.72 7.43 31.51
CA GLU A 359 -4.42 7.01 32.09
C GLU A 359 -3.36 6.76 31.01
N GLN A 360 -3.73 6.09 29.92
CA GLN A 360 -2.81 5.82 28.81
C GLN A 360 -2.46 7.09 28.01
N GLN A 361 -3.37 8.05 27.94
CA GLN A 361 -3.06 9.37 27.36
C GLN A 361 -2.11 10.16 28.26
N GLU A 362 -2.24 10.08 29.58
CA GLU A 362 -1.31 10.73 30.49
C GLU A 362 0.08 10.08 30.46
N ILE A 363 0.15 8.74 30.46
CA ILE A 363 1.40 7.99 30.34
C ILE A 363 2.11 8.31 29.01
N SER A 364 1.37 8.37 27.90
CA SER A 364 1.96 8.74 26.61
C SER A 364 2.42 10.20 26.56
N ARG A 365 1.73 11.13 27.22
CA ARG A 365 2.18 12.53 27.37
C ARG A 365 3.45 12.65 28.22
N LYS A 366 3.51 11.93 29.35
CA LYS A 366 4.71 11.87 30.22
C LYS A 366 5.89 11.29 29.45
N LEU A 367 5.72 10.17 28.76
CA LEU A 367 6.75 9.59 27.91
C LEU A 367 7.16 10.56 26.80
N ASN A 368 6.21 11.27 26.19
CA ASN A 368 6.51 12.25 25.15
C ASN A 368 7.33 13.46 25.63
N SER A 369 7.28 13.79 26.92
CA SER A 369 8.13 14.80 27.53
C SER A 369 9.54 14.30 27.86
N MET A 370 9.76 12.98 27.94
CA MET A 370 11.07 12.39 28.21
C MET A 370 11.93 12.34 26.93
N PRO A 371 13.25 12.55 27.03
CA PRO A 371 14.18 12.37 25.92
C PRO A 371 14.17 10.93 25.40
N ALA A 372 14.45 10.74 24.11
CA ALA A 372 14.36 9.45 23.44
C ALA A 372 15.31 8.39 24.01
N GLU A 373 16.44 8.80 24.58
CA GLU A 373 17.41 7.90 25.22
C GLU A 373 16.87 7.30 26.52
N GLU A 374 16.19 8.10 27.36
CA GLU A 374 15.57 7.62 28.60
C GLU A 374 14.41 6.67 28.32
N ARG A 375 13.64 6.89 27.24
CA ARG A 375 12.58 5.96 26.83
C ARG A 375 13.14 4.60 26.45
N LYS A 376 14.23 4.58 25.67
CA LYS A 376 14.94 3.34 25.31
C LYS A 376 15.51 2.64 26.53
N ALA A 377 16.12 3.38 27.46
CA ALA A 377 16.62 2.81 28.71
C ALA A 377 15.50 2.20 29.56
N LYS A 378 14.35 2.88 29.66
CA LYS A 378 13.17 2.35 30.35
C LYS A 378 12.63 1.08 29.67
N ALA A 379 12.53 1.08 28.35
CA ALA A 379 12.10 -0.10 27.59
C ALA A 379 13.07 -1.29 27.78
N ALA A 380 14.38 -1.05 27.79
CA ALA A 380 15.40 -2.07 28.04
C ALA A 380 15.33 -2.59 29.48
N ALA A 381 15.16 -1.72 30.46
CA ALA A 381 14.97 -2.11 31.86
C ALA A 381 13.75 -3.01 32.03
N VAL A 382 12.58 -2.61 31.51
CA VAL A 382 11.35 -3.42 31.56
C VAL A 382 11.52 -4.77 30.85
N SER A 383 12.16 -4.78 29.69
CA SER A 383 12.34 -6.01 28.89
C SER A 383 13.31 -7.00 29.56
N THR A 384 14.23 -6.51 30.40
CA THR A 384 15.24 -7.33 31.08
C THR A 384 14.83 -7.72 32.50
N SER A 385 14.06 -6.88 33.19
CA SER A 385 13.69 -7.11 34.59
C SER A 385 12.40 -7.94 34.76
N ARG A 386 11.45 -7.86 33.82
CA ARG A 386 10.11 -8.43 33.97
C ARG A 386 9.77 -9.42 32.87
N VAL A 387 9.14 -10.54 33.26
CA VAL A 387 8.46 -11.45 32.33
C VAL A 387 7.11 -10.84 31.95
N LEU A 388 6.94 -10.56 30.65
CA LEU A 388 5.74 -9.90 30.12
C LEU A 388 4.56 -10.87 30.00
N THR A 389 3.39 -10.46 30.49
CA THR A 389 2.14 -11.19 30.35
C THR A 389 1.45 -10.89 29.02
N GLN A 390 0.43 -11.67 28.64
CA GLN A 390 -0.34 -11.43 27.42
C GLN A 390 -1.03 -10.05 27.42
N GLU A 391 -1.48 -9.58 28.60
CA GLU A 391 -2.06 -8.23 28.76
C GLU A 391 -1.03 -7.13 28.52
N ASP A 392 0.21 -7.34 28.94
CA ASP A 392 1.31 -6.40 28.70
C ASP A 392 1.62 -6.29 27.20
N PHE A 393 1.63 -7.42 26.47
CA PHE A 393 1.75 -7.41 25.01
C PHE A 393 0.57 -6.74 24.32
N GLN A 394 -0.65 -6.84 24.87
CA GLN A 394 -1.81 -6.10 24.36
C GLN A 394 -1.65 -4.58 24.56
N LYS A 395 -1.21 -4.14 25.75
CA LYS A 395 -0.93 -2.72 26.04
C LYS A 395 0.15 -2.17 25.11
N ILE A 396 1.24 -2.91 24.90
CA ILE A 396 2.32 -2.55 23.95
C ILE A 396 1.76 -2.42 22.53
N ARG A 397 0.94 -3.38 22.06
CA ARG A 397 0.33 -3.33 20.73
C ARG A 397 -0.61 -2.14 20.56
N LEU A 398 -1.46 -1.85 21.56
CA LEU A 398 -2.38 -0.72 21.54
C LEU A 398 -1.64 0.61 21.48
N ALA A 399 -0.54 0.72 22.21
CA ALA A 399 0.31 1.89 22.17
C ALA A 399 1.02 2.09 20.82
N GLN A 400 1.61 1.02 20.27
CA GLN A 400 2.19 1.07 18.93
C GLN A 400 1.13 1.46 17.89
N MET A 401 -0.09 0.93 18.03
CA MET A 401 -1.22 1.31 17.20
C MET A 401 -1.57 2.79 17.30
N ARG A 402 -1.63 3.34 18.52
CA ARG A 402 -1.87 4.78 18.73
C ARG A 402 -0.76 5.61 18.10
N LYS A 403 0.51 5.23 18.29
CA LYS A 403 1.66 5.89 17.67
C LYS A 403 1.56 5.91 16.14
N GLU A 404 1.13 4.81 15.51
CA GLU A 404 0.89 4.74 14.06
C GLU A 404 -0.34 5.56 13.60
N LEU A 405 -1.35 5.73 14.45
CA LEU A 405 -2.55 6.53 14.14
C LEU A 405 -2.33 8.03 14.28
N ASP A 406 -1.55 8.43 15.29
CA ASP A 406 -1.17 9.81 15.55
C ASP A 406 -0.05 10.28 14.62
N ALA A 407 0.60 9.35 13.92
CA ALA A 407 1.45 9.60 12.75
C ALA A 407 0.69 10.18 11.53
N ALA A 408 0.28 11.45 11.67
CA ALA A 408 -0.02 12.48 10.64
C ALA A 408 -1.47 12.60 10.07
N PRO A 409 -1.87 13.77 9.47
CA PRO A 409 -1.41 15.16 9.66
C PRO A 409 -2.51 16.04 10.31
N GLY A 410 -2.10 17.02 11.12
CA GLY A 410 -3.02 18.05 11.62
C GLY A 410 -3.60 18.96 10.52
N LYS A 411 -4.79 19.53 10.79
CA LYS A 411 -5.56 20.54 10.02
C LYS A 411 -4.71 21.33 9.00
N ALA A 412 -4.53 20.85 7.78
CA ALA A 412 -4.10 21.70 6.66
C ALA A 412 -4.57 21.13 5.32
N GLN A 413 -5.31 21.98 4.62
CA GLN A 413 -5.83 21.88 3.25
C GLN A 413 -7.03 20.96 3.00
N LYS A 414 -8.19 21.64 2.92
CA LYS A 414 -9.44 21.23 2.23
C LYS A 414 -9.27 20.96 0.72
N ARG A 415 -8.07 20.67 0.22
CA ARG A 415 -7.93 20.14 -1.14
C ARG A 415 -8.13 18.64 -1.04
N LYS A 416 -8.81 18.04 -2.01
CA LYS A 416 -8.85 16.58 -2.19
C LYS A 416 -7.40 16.12 -2.14
N TYR A 417 -6.96 15.61 -0.99
CA TYR A 417 -5.78 14.77 -0.92
C TYR A 417 -6.13 13.68 -1.92
N ILE A 418 -5.40 13.65 -3.03
CA ILE A 418 -5.36 12.45 -3.85
C ILE A 418 -4.86 11.46 -2.84
N GLU A 419 -5.75 10.60 -2.33
CA GLU A 419 -5.36 9.41 -1.61
C GLU A 419 -4.28 8.81 -2.51
N ILE A 420 -3.03 8.98 -2.07
CA ILE A 420 -1.96 8.10 -2.52
C ILE A 420 -2.51 6.79 -2.01
N ASP A 421 -3.08 6.04 -2.95
CA ASP A 421 -3.74 4.79 -2.70
C ASP A 421 -2.65 3.86 -2.19
N SER A 422 -2.35 3.99 -0.90
CA SER A 422 -1.39 3.17 -0.19
C SER A 422 -2.09 1.88 0.21
N ASP A 423 -3.04 1.44 -0.60
CA ASP A 423 -3.34 0.04 -0.83
C ASP A 423 -2.18 -0.52 -1.65
N GLU A 424 -0.95 -0.29 -1.15
CA GLU A 424 0.19 -1.10 -1.49
C GLU A 424 -0.24 -2.49 -0.99
N ASP A 425 -0.54 -3.37 -1.94
CA ASP A 425 -0.53 -4.80 -1.67
C ASP A 425 0.75 -5.10 -0.87
N PRO A 426 0.70 -6.03 0.11
CA PRO A 426 1.89 -6.37 0.87
C PRO A 426 3.01 -6.61 -0.14
N ARG A 427 4.17 -5.97 0.08
CA ARG A 427 5.34 -6.19 -0.75
C ARG A 427 5.56 -7.70 -0.75
N GLY A 428 5.21 -8.36 -1.83
CA GLY A 428 5.56 -9.77 -2.00
C GLY A 428 7.07 -9.87 -1.91
N GLU A 429 7.58 -11.07 -1.63
CA GLU A 429 9.01 -11.38 -1.67
C GLU A 429 9.69 -10.83 -2.94
N LEU A 430 8.94 -10.74 -4.04
CA LEU A 430 9.39 -10.20 -5.32
C LEU A 430 8.63 -8.91 -5.69
N LEU A 431 9.34 -7.96 -6.32
CA LEU A 431 8.72 -6.79 -6.91
C LEU A 431 7.85 -7.16 -8.11
N SER A 432 6.76 -6.40 -8.31
CA SER A 432 5.95 -6.49 -9.51
C SER A 432 6.33 -5.42 -10.53
N LEU A 433 6.13 -5.70 -11.82
CA LEU A 433 6.24 -4.69 -12.88
C LEU A 433 5.31 -3.49 -12.64
N ARG A 434 4.18 -3.73 -11.97
CA ARG A 434 3.21 -2.67 -11.61
C ARG A 434 3.85 -1.61 -10.73
N ASP A 435 4.80 -1.95 -9.87
CA ASP A 435 5.44 -1.00 -8.94
C ASP A 435 6.33 0.02 -9.68
N ILE A 436 6.88 -0.38 -10.83
CA ILE A 436 7.74 0.45 -11.66
C ILE A 436 6.92 1.22 -12.70
N GLU A 437 6.01 0.54 -13.39
CA GLU A 437 5.18 1.12 -14.45
C GLU A 437 3.98 1.92 -13.93
N HIS A 438 3.82 2.04 -12.60
CA HIS A 438 2.67 2.70 -12.00
C HIS A 438 2.50 4.16 -12.47
N LEU A 439 1.51 4.38 -13.34
CA LEU A 439 1.10 5.72 -13.80
C LEU A 439 -0.12 6.19 -13.00
N HIS A 440 0.08 7.19 -12.14
CA HIS A 440 -0.98 7.73 -11.28
C HIS A 440 -2.15 8.41 -12.05
N LYS A 441 -1.89 8.94 -13.23
CA LYS A 441 -2.85 9.50 -14.17
C LYS A 441 -3.07 8.47 -15.25
N LYS A 442 -4.28 7.92 -15.29
CA LYS A 442 -4.70 7.00 -16.36
C LYS A 442 -4.49 7.68 -17.73
N PRO A 443 -3.81 7.03 -18.69
CA PRO A 443 -3.70 7.54 -20.04
C PRO A 443 -5.10 7.69 -20.66
N LYS A 444 -5.22 8.57 -21.66
CA LYS A 444 -6.48 8.72 -22.39
C LYS A 444 -6.73 7.41 -23.15
N SER A 445 -7.90 6.81 -22.95
CA SER A 445 -8.27 5.58 -23.66
C SER A 445 -8.52 5.85 -25.14
N ASP A 446 -8.02 4.94 -25.97
CA ASP A 446 -8.28 4.93 -27.41
C ASP A 446 -9.78 4.89 -27.71
N LYS A 447 -10.14 5.33 -28.92
CA LYS A 447 -11.54 5.33 -29.36
C LYS A 447 -12.15 3.93 -29.30
N GLU A 448 -11.39 2.91 -29.66
CA GLU A 448 -11.82 1.50 -29.65
C GLU A 448 -12.08 0.98 -28.24
N THR A 449 -11.15 1.21 -27.30
CA THR A 449 -11.32 0.80 -25.89
C THR A 449 -12.47 1.56 -25.22
N ARG A 450 -12.69 2.83 -25.59
CA ARG A 450 -13.88 3.60 -25.17
C ARG A 450 -15.18 2.99 -25.69
N LEU A 451 -15.22 2.58 -26.97
CA LEU A 451 -16.39 1.94 -27.56
C LEU A 451 -16.64 0.57 -26.92
N ALA A 452 -15.60 -0.23 -26.71
CA ALA A 452 -15.69 -1.53 -26.04
C ALA A 452 -16.21 -1.39 -24.60
N THR A 453 -15.69 -0.44 -23.82
CA THR A 453 -16.17 -0.15 -22.45
C THR A 453 -17.64 0.30 -22.48
N ALA A 454 -18.01 1.14 -23.45
CA ALA A 454 -19.39 1.59 -23.61
C ALA A 454 -20.34 0.47 -24.04
N MET A 455 -19.88 -0.50 -24.83
CA MET A 455 -20.65 -1.68 -25.23
C MET A 455 -20.77 -2.68 -24.08
N ALA A 456 -19.70 -2.94 -23.33
CA ALA A 456 -19.72 -3.75 -22.11
C ALA A 456 -20.72 -3.18 -21.10
N GLY A 457 -20.66 -1.87 -20.83
CA GLY A 457 -21.61 -1.18 -19.93
C GLY A 457 -23.05 -1.06 -20.46
N LYS A 458 -23.33 -1.46 -21.71
CA LYS A 458 -24.68 -1.51 -22.29
C LYS A 458 -25.37 -2.87 -22.11
N THR A 459 -24.62 -3.95 -21.91
CA THR A 459 -25.16 -5.32 -21.94
C THR A 459 -26.22 -5.58 -20.86
N ASP A 460 -26.17 -4.89 -19.72
CA ASP A 460 -27.12 -5.09 -18.59
C ASP A 460 -28.08 -3.92 -18.32
N ARG A 461 -28.27 -2.98 -19.25
CA ARG A 461 -29.19 -1.84 -19.06
C ARG A 461 -30.69 -2.19 -19.11
N LYS A 462 -31.08 -3.47 -19.11
CA LYS A 462 -32.49 -3.87 -19.04
C LYS A 462 -33.09 -3.70 -17.64
N GLU A 463 -32.28 -3.72 -16.57
CA GLU A 463 -32.77 -3.73 -15.19
C GLU A 463 -32.85 -2.33 -14.52
N PHE A 464 -32.05 -1.36 -14.96
CA PHE A 464 -32.01 -0.01 -14.36
C PHE A 464 -32.94 1.01 -15.03
N VAL A 465 -33.76 0.61 -16.00
CA VAL A 465 -34.86 1.45 -16.48
C VAL A 465 -36.03 1.25 -15.52
N ARG A 466 -36.32 2.27 -14.69
CA ARG A 466 -37.52 2.31 -13.84
C ARG A 466 -38.74 1.96 -14.71
N LYS A 467 -39.24 0.72 -14.59
CA LYS A 467 -40.41 0.25 -15.35
C LYS A 467 -41.55 1.21 -15.03
N LYS A 468 -42.04 1.92 -16.05
CA LYS A 468 -43.21 2.79 -15.89
C LYS A 468 -44.40 1.88 -15.68
N THR A 469 -44.84 1.71 -14.43
CA THR A 469 -46.10 1.04 -14.10
C THR A 469 -47.23 1.84 -14.72
N LYS A 470 -47.69 1.43 -15.91
CA LYS A 470 -48.96 1.88 -16.46
C LYS A 470 -50.03 0.92 -15.96
N MET A 471 -51.12 1.44 -15.41
CA MET A 471 -52.28 0.62 -15.00
C MET A 471 -52.98 -0.04 -16.20
N ASN A 472 -52.81 0.48 -17.42
CA ASN A 472 -53.41 -0.08 -18.63
C ASN A 472 -52.42 -0.02 -19.82
N PRO A 473 -52.11 -1.15 -20.49
CA PRO A 473 -51.12 -1.22 -21.58
C PRO A 473 -51.37 -0.27 -22.76
N PHE A 474 -52.63 0.00 -23.10
CA PHE A 474 -53.02 0.82 -24.27
C PHE A 474 -53.20 2.32 -23.97
N SER A 475 -52.91 2.78 -22.76
CA SER A 475 -53.08 4.18 -22.39
C SER A 475 -51.88 5.05 -22.83
N SER A 476 -52.19 6.18 -23.48
CA SER A 476 -51.23 7.24 -23.78
C SER A 476 -51.03 8.16 -22.57
N SER A 477 -49.81 8.62 -22.33
CA SER A 477 -49.52 9.55 -21.23
C SER A 477 -50.15 10.91 -21.49
N THR A 478 -50.79 11.50 -20.47
CA THR A 478 -51.40 12.83 -20.62
C THR A 478 -50.33 13.93 -20.80
N ASN A 479 -50.66 15.05 -21.46
CA ASN A 479 -49.74 16.20 -21.61
C ASN A 479 -49.25 16.77 -20.26
N LYS A 480 -50.00 16.53 -19.18
CA LYS A 480 -49.64 16.92 -17.81
C LYS A 480 -48.56 16.02 -17.21
N GLU A 481 -48.52 14.74 -17.57
CA GLU A 481 -47.46 13.80 -17.18
C GLU A 481 -46.20 13.99 -18.01
N LYS A 482 -46.35 14.26 -19.31
CA LYS A 482 -45.21 14.62 -20.19
C LYS A 482 -44.47 15.87 -19.67
N LYS A 483 -45.17 16.83 -19.07
CA LYS A 483 -44.55 18.00 -18.42
C LYS A 483 -43.73 17.68 -17.15
N LYS A 484 -43.86 16.48 -16.55
CA LYS A 484 -43.12 16.06 -15.35
C LYS A 484 -41.78 15.37 -15.66
N GLN A 485 -41.22 15.54 -16.87
CA GLN A 485 -39.92 14.96 -17.22
C GLN A 485 -38.70 15.77 -16.73
N LYS A 486 -38.89 16.97 -16.19
CA LYS A 486 -37.78 17.79 -15.67
C LYS A 486 -37.41 17.34 -14.26
N ASN A 487 -36.10 17.19 -14.02
CA ASN A 487 -35.55 16.80 -12.73
C ASN A 487 -36.05 17.75 -11.61
N PHE A 488 -36.34 17.22 -10.41
CA PHE A 488 -36.97 17.96 -9.31
C PHE A 488 -36.19 19.23 -8.92
N MET A 489 -34.85 19.15 -8.91
CA MET A 489 -33.98 20.29 -8.63
C MET A 489 -34.17 21.47 -9.59
N MET A 490 -34.55 21.21 -10.85
CA MET A 490 -34.87 22.27 -11.81
C MET A 490 -36.29 22.81 -11.65
N MET A 491 -37.23 21.98 -11.21
CA MET A 491 -38.63 22.38 -11.02
C MET A 491 -38.87 23.14 -9.70
N ARG A 492 -38.06 22.89 -8.67
CA ARG A 492 -38.19 23.51 -7.34
C ARG A 492 -38.12 25.03 -7.39
N TYR A 493 -37.32 25.60 -8.29
CA TYR A 493 -37.18 27.06 -8.42
C TYR A 493 -38.22 27.70 -9.35
N SER A 494 -39.01 26.89 -10.07
CA SER A 494 -40.03 27.42 -10.96
C SER A 494 -41.09 28.21 -10.18
N HIS A 495 -41.48 29.36 -10.74
CA HIS A 495 -42.45 30.26 -10.12
C HIS A 495 -43.75 29.54 -9.72
N ASN A 496 -44.23 28.63 -10.59
CA ASN A 496 -45.45 27.85 -10.36
C ASN A 496 -45.38 26.85 -9.21
N VAL A 497 -44.18 26.46 -8.75
CA VAL A 497 -44.00 25.59 -7.59
C VAL A 497 -43.82 26.42 -6.33
N ARG A 498 -43.02 27.50 -6.39
CA ARG A 498 -42.79 28.41 -5.26
C ARG A 498 -44.05 29.21 -4.88
N SER A 499 -44.88 29.59 -5.85
CA SER A 499 -46.07 30.41 -5.61
C SER A 499 -47.23 29.64 -4.97
N LYS A 500 -47.23 28.30 -5.02
CA LYS A 500 -48.31 27.47 -4.43
C LYS A 500 -48.43 27.66 -2.92
N ASN A 501 -47.31 27.82 -2.21
CA ASN A 501 -47.31 28.06 -0.76
C ASN A 501 -47.66 29.50 -0.39
N LYS A 502 -47.64 30.44 -1.36
CA LYS A 502 -47.88 31.88 -1.13
C LYS A 502 -49.29 32.35 -1.54
N ARG A 503 -50.19 31.44 -1.93
CA ARG A 503 -51.56 31.80 -2.33
C ARG A 503 -52.37 32.27 -1.13
N SER A 504 -53.07 33.39 -1.29
CA SER A 504 -53.99 33.89 -0.27
C SER A 504 -55.17 32.94 -0.07
N PHE A 505 -55.83 33.01 1.09
CA PHE A 505 -56.99 32.16 1.39
C PHE A 505 -58.13 32.35 0.36
N ARG A 506 -58.35 33.60 -0.08
CA ARG A 506 -59.34 33.95 -1.11
C ARG A 506 -59.04 33.30 -2.46
N GLU A 507 -57.77 33.29 -2.88
CA GLU A 507 -57.35 32.61 -4.12
C GLU A 507 -57.52 31.09 -4.04
N LYS A 508 -57.26 30.50 -2.86
CA LYS A 508 -57.50 29.05 -2.63
C LYS A 508 -58.99 28.72 -2.74
N GLN A 509 -59.87 29.56 -2.18
CA GLN A 509 -61.32 29.37 -2.24
C GLN A 509 -61.86 29.48 -3.67
N LEU A 510 -61.42 30.48 -4.44
CA LEU A 510 -61.80 30.64 -5.85
C LEU A 510 -61.32 29.47 -6.70
N ALA A 511 -60.06 29.05 -6.54
CA ALA A 511 -59.52 27.90 -7.26
C ALA A 511 -60.25 26.59 -6.93
N LEU A 512 -60.67 26.41 -5.68
CA LEU A 512 -61.48 25.26 -5.25
C LEU A 512 -62.87 25.29 -5.88
N ARG A 513 -63.55 26.45 -5.86
CA ARG A 513 -64.85 26.64 -6.50
C ARG A 513 -64.79 26.32 -7.99
N ASP A 514 -63.79 26.84 -8.71
CA ASP A 514 -63.63 26.59 -10.15
C ASP A 514 -63.31 25.12 -10.45
N ALA A 515 -62.52 24.46 -9.59
CA ALA A 515 -62.24 23.04 -9.71
C ALA A 515 -63.51 22.20 -9.51
N LEU A 516 -64.35 22.53 -8.53
CA LEU A 516 -65.63 21.85 -8.28
C LEU A 516 -66.62 22.08 -9.44
N LEU A 517 -66.70 23.30 -9.98
CA LEU A 517 -67.51 23.60 -11.16
C LEU A 517 -67.05 22.80 -12.40
N LYS A 518 -65.73 22.69 -12.63
CA LYS A 518 -65.19 21.84 -13.70
C LYS A 518 -65.47 20.36 -13.49
N LYS A 519 -65.44 19.88 -12.24
CA LYS A 519 -65.76 18.48 -11.90
C LYS A 519 -67.24 18.20 -12.14
N ARG A 520 -68.13 19.12 -11.75
CA ARG A 520 -69.57 19.05 -12.03
C ARG A 520 -69.87 19.05 -13.54
N LYS A 521 -69.17 19.85 -14.34
CA LYS A 521 -69.29 19.85 -15.82
C LYS A 521 -68.74 18.59 -16.51
N ARG A 522 -67.99 17.74 -15.82
CA ARG A 522 -67.47 16.46 -16.34
C ARG A 522 -68.29 15.25 -15.90
N MET A 523 -69.16 15.43 -14.89
CA MET A 523 -70.06 14.39 -14.38
C MET A 523 -71.47 14.49 -14.96
N LYS A 524 -71.80 15.62 -15.60
CA LYS A 524 -72.73 15.66 -16.73
C LYS A 524 -71.93 15.37 -17.98
#